data_AF-A0A0G1YLT7-F1
#
_entry.id   AF-A0A0G1YLT7-F1
#
_cell.length_a   1.000
_cell.length_b   1.000
_cell.length_c   1.000
_cell.angle_alpha   90.00
_cell.angle_beta   90.00
_cell.angle_gamma   90.00
#
_symmetry.space_group_name_H-M   'P 1'
#
loop_
_entity.id
_entity.type
_entity.pdbx_description
1 polymer ?
#
loop_
_entity_poly.entity_id
_entity_poly.type
_entity_poly.pdbx_seq_one_letter_code
_entity_poly.pdbx_strand_id
1 'polypeptide(L)'
;MVVELHDLPRHGRKKFVQACNRAARVVCLTRPMQKELLSWGVEESKIVVEGDGVDLGRFLSMPSQSDARKRWDLPPEFSVVGYVGSLVTRNTIEKGIPELIEAFSLLKERGEIVFGWIVGGPERWIERYRKLARSFDLTGAELRFMSRVPAADVPAALSACCDAVDERSVTFCQPGDAQSMADAITEALKEGADADRRTRRADLARWYSWENRMRRILDSVTV
;
A
#
# COMPACT_ATOMS: atom_id res chain seq x y z
N MET A 1 10.84 11.56 26.58
CA MET A 1 9.58 11.37 25.82
C MET A 1 9.90 11.29 24.35
N VAL A 2 9.49 10.22 23.67
CA VAL A 2 9.54 10.09 22.20
C VAL A 2 8.17 10.47 21.66
N VAL A 3 8.12 11.23 20.56
CA VAL A 3 6.88 11.63 19.90
C VAL A 3 6.87 11.03 18.50
N GLU A 4 5.79 10.35 18.13
CA GLU A 4 5.60 9.78 16.79
C GLU A 4 4.53 10.57 16.03
N LEU A 5 4.85 10.95 14.80
CA LEU A 5 4.04 11.83 13.97
C LEU A 5 3.50 11.09 12.74
N HIS A 6 2.18 11.03 12.62
CA HIS A 6 1.49 10.49 11.43
C HIS A 6 0.92 11.60 10.52
N ASP A 7 0.77 12.81 11.02
CA ASP A 7 0.34 14.01 10.28
C ASP A 7 0.95 15.25 10.94
N LEU A 8 0.96 16.37 10.21
CA LEU A 8 1.44 17.64 10.73
C LEU A 8 0.26 18.57 11.06
N PRO A 9 0.35 19.34 12.16
CA PRO A 9 -0.76 20.19 12.57
C PRO A 9 -0.98 21.32 11.58
N ARG A 10 -2.25 21.58 11.24
CA ARG A 10 -2.65 22.72 10.41
C ARG A 10 -2.50 24.07 11.11
N HIS A 11 -2.56 24.10 12.44
CA HIS A 11 -2.49 25.32 13.24
C HIS A 11 -1.51 25.14 14.41
N GLY A 12 -1.01 26.24 15.00
CA GLY A 12 -0.17 26.17 16.19
C GLY A 12 1.28 25.72 15.94
N ARG A 13 1.80 25.88 14.71
CA ARG A 13 3.15 25.48 14.29
C ARG A 13 4.25 25.84 15.31
N LYS A 14 4.28 27.08 15.82
CA LYS A 14 5.29 27.51 16.81
C LYS A 14 5.29 26.65 18.08
N LYS A 15 4.11 26.40 18.67
CA LYS A 15 3.99 25.57 19.88
C LYS A 15 4.36 24.12 19.60
N PHE A 16 3.99 23.62 18.42
CA PHE A 16 4.33 22.26 17.98
C PHE A 16 5.84 22.06 17.83
N VAL A 17 6.53 22.97 17.14
CA VAL A 17 8.00 22.93 16.99
C VAL A 17 8.69 22.98 18.34
N GLN A 18 8.25 23.88 19.24
CA GLN A 18 8.78 23.95 20.61
C GLN A 18 8.58 22.64 21.37
N ALA A 19 7.44 21.95 21.20
CA ALA A 19 7.21 20.65 21.81
C ALA A 19 8.11 19.55 21.22
N CYS A 20 8.31 19.57 19.89
CA CYS A 20 9.22 18.68 19.19
C CYS A 20 10.66 18.82 19.69
N ASN A 21 11.17 20.04 19.83
CA ASN A 21 12.54 20.29 20.29
C ASN A 21 12.74 19.94 21.78
N ARG A 22 11.67 19.91 22.58
CA ARG A 22 11.70 19.39 23.96
C ARG A 22 11.62 17.88 24.05
N ALA A 23 11.23 17.18 22.98
CA ALA A 23 11.21 15.73 22.98
C ALA A 23 12.65 15.17 22.99
N ALA A 24 12.78 13.91 23.42
CA ALA A 24 14.02 13.16 23.28
C ALA A 24 14.29 12.88 21.79
N ARG A 25 13.26 12.37 21.11
CA ARG A 25 13.22 12.14 19.66
C ARG A 25 11.82 12.40 19.10
N VAL A 26 11.78 12.75 17.82
CA VAL A 26 10.61 12.98 16.99
C VAL A 26 10.69 12.00 15.83
N VAL A 27 9.84 10.97 15.87
CA VAL A 27 9.74 9.97 14.81
C VAL A 27 8.76 10.49 13.76
N CYS A 28 9.21 10.60 12.51
CA CYS A 28 8.37 10.94 11.38
C CYS A 28 8.44 9.83 10.31
N LEU A 29 7.34 9.61 9.59
CA LEU A 29 7.20 8.44 8.72
C LEU A 29 7.99 8.53 7.40
N THR A 30 8.24 9.74 6.91
CA THR A 30 8.75 9.93 5.54
C THR A 30 9.77 11.07 5.45
N ARG A 31 10.65 11.00 4.45
CA ARG A 31 11.63 12.06 4.17
C ARG A 31 10.97 13.41 3.81
N PRO A 32 9.85 13.48 3.07
CA PRO A 32 9.11 14.74 2.91
C PRO A 32 8.66 15.34 4.24
N MET A 33 8.12 14.54 5.17
CA MET A 33 7.73 15.02 6.49
C MET A 33 8.95 15.52 7.29
N GLN A 34 10.09 14.82 7.21
CA GLN A 34 11.35 15.29 7.80
C GLN A 34 11.75 16.67 7.25
N LYS A 35 11.76 16.85 5.92
CA LYS A 35 12.09 18.13 5.28
C LYS A 35 11.17 19.24 5.76
N GLU A 36 9.88 18.95 5.91
CA GLU A 36 8.91 19.92 6.41
C GLU A 36 9.19 20.29 7.88
N LEU A 37 9.45 19.31 8.76
CA LEU A 37 9.81 19.54 10.16
C LEU A 37 11.09 20.38 10.31
N LEU A 38 12.13 20.06 9.53
CA LEU A 38 13.36 20.85 9.46
C LEU A 38 13.07 22.29 9.03
N SER A 39 12.24 22.47 7.99
CA SER A 39 11.85 23.81 7.52
C SER A 39 11.06 24.62 8.56
N TRP A 40 10.40 23.95 9.51
CA TRP A 40 9.67 24.59 10.61
C TRP A 40 10.55 24.93 11.81
N GLY A 41 11.81 24.47 11.83
CA GLY A 41 12.78 24.72 12.90
C GLY A 41 12.86 23.60 13.94
N VAL A 42 12.42 22.38 13.62
CA VAL A 42 12.74 21.21 14.44
C VAL A 42 14.20 20.85 14.25
N GLU A 43 14.93 20.65 15.34
CA GLU A 43 16.36 20.31 15.30
C GLU A 43 16.58 18.94 14.63
N GLU A 44 17.55 18.86 13.72
CA GLU A 44 17.84 17.61 12.98
C GLU A 44 18.21 16.46 13.90
N SER A 45 18.97 16.74 14.96
CA SER A 45 19.36 15.77 15.99
C SER A 45 18.17 15.17 16.76
N LYS A 46 16.99 15.79 16.68
CA LYS A 46 15.75 15.29 17.27
C LYS A 46 15.00 14.36 16.34
N ILE A 47 15.17 14.48 15.03
CA ILE A 47 14.31 13.82 14.05
C ILE A 47 14.87 12.44 13.69
N VAL A 48 14.00 11.45 13.68
CA VAL A 48 14.28 10.10 13.22
C VAL A 48 13.24 9.73 12.17
N VAL A 49 13.69 9.29 11.01
CA VAL A 49 12.78 8.87 9.92
C VAL A 49 12.59 7.37 9.98
N GLU A 50 11.42 6.94 10.46
CA GLU A 50 11.04 5.53 10.55
C GLU A 50 9.58 5.37 10.09
N GLY A 51 9.40 4.80 8.90
CA GLY A 51 8.07 4.48 8.35
C GLY A 51 7.34 3.44 9.19
N ASP A 52 6.05 3.25 8.95
CA ASP A 52 5.23 2.29 9.71
C ASP A 52 5.81 0.88 9.63
N GLY A 53 5.73 0.15 10.75
CA GLY A 53 6.17 -1.23 10.80
C GLY A 53 5.05 -2.23 10.53
N VAL A 54 5.44 -3.48 10.29
CA VAL A 54 4.54 -4.62 10.05
C VAL A 54 4.57 -5.60 11.24
N ASP A 55 3.39 -6.10 11.61
CA ASP A 55 3.28 -7.26 12.50
C ASP A 55 3.43 -8.54 11.68
N LEU A 56 4.62 -9.15 11.74
CA LEU A 56 4.91 -10.38 11.02
C LEU A 56 4.03 -11.54 11.47
N GLY A 57 3.58 -11.56 12.73
CA GLY A 57 2.75 -12.63 13.28
C GLY A 57 1.45 -12.81 12.48
N ARG A 58 0.91 -11.71 11.96
CA ARG A 58 -0.29 -11.73 11.10
C ARG A 58 -0.08 -12.40 9.75
N PHE A 59 1.15 -12.51 9.27
CA PHE A 59 1.50 -13.04 7.95
C PHE A 59 2.21 -14.40 8.00
N LEU A 60 2.40 -14.99 9.20
CA LEU A 60 3.07 -16.30 9.33
C LEU A 60 2.26 -17.46 8.74
N SER A 61 0.93 -17.39 8.83
CA SER A 61 0.02 -18.47 8.43
C SER A 61 -0.80 -18.10 7.19
N MET A 62 -0.16 -17.50 6.19
CA MET A 62 -0.85 -17.18 4.94
C MET A 62 -1.21 -18.44 4.16
N PRO A 63 -2.42 -18.54 3.60
CA PRO A 63 -2.79 -19.64 2.72
C PRO A 63 -1.95 -19.61 1.44
N SER A 64 -1.88 -20.75 0.74
CA SER A 64 -1.35 -20.76 -0.63
C SER A 64 -2.20 -19.86 -1.52
N GLN A 65 -1.61 -19.31 -2.59
CA GLN A 65 -2.36 -18.47 -3.53
C GLN A 65 -3.58 -19.21 -4.11
N SER A 66 -3.45 -20.51 -4.39
CA SER A 66 -4.57 -21.32 -4.89
C SER A 66 -5.71 -21.43 -3.86
N ASP A 67 -5.37 -21.69 -2.59
CA ASP A 67 -6.38 -21.81 -1.53
C ASP A 67 -7.04 -20.47 -1.22
N ALA A 68 -6.27 -19.38 -1.27
CA ALA A 68 -6.77 -18.03 -1.15
C ALA A 68 -7.77 -17.70 -2.27
N ARG A 69 -7.41 -18.00 -3.53
CA ARG A 69 -8.29 -17.78 -4.69
C ARG A 69 -9.59 -18.59 -4.59
N LYS A 70 -9.50 -19.87 -4.18
CA LYS A 70 -10.69 -20.71 -3.92
C LYS A 70 -11.58 -20.14 -2.83
N ARG A 71 -10.99 -19.69 -1.71
CA ARG A 71 -11.72 -19.09 -0.58
C ARG A 71 -12.56 -17.88 -1.02
N TRP A 72 -12.05 -17.09 -1.96
CA TRP A 72 -12.68 -15.84 -2.42
C TRP A 72 -13.38 -15.94 -3.77
N ASP A 73 -13.53 -17.16 -4.31
CA ASP A 73 -14.16 -17.43 -5.61
C ASP A 73 -13.54 -16.57 -6.75
N LEU A 74 -12.21 -16.53 -6.78
CA LEU A 74 -11.44 -15.82 -7.80
C LEU A 74 -11.10 -16.75 -8.95
N PRO A 75 -11.12 -16.27 -10.20
CA PRO A 75 -11.02 -17.14 -11.35
C PRO A 75 -9.59 -17.69 -11.48
N PRO A 76 -9.40 -19.01 -11.44
CA PRO A 76 -8.07 -19.62 -11.32
C PRO A 76 -7.22 -19.47 -12.59
N GLU A 77 -7.85 -19.30 -13.76
CA GLU A 77 -7.22 -19.16 -15.06
C GLU A 77 -6.62 -17.78 -15.35
N PHE A 78 -6.95 -16.75 -14.55
CA PHE A 78 -6.42 -15.40 -14.74
C PHE A 78 -5.29 -15.06 -13.77
N SER A 79 -4.42 -14.17 -14.22
CA SER A 79 -3.53 -13.42 -13.32
C SER A 79 -4.36 -12.41 -12.53
N VAL A 80 -4.35 -12.51 -11.20
CA VAL A 80 -5.14 -11.62 -10.34
C VAL A 80 -4.30 -10.42 -9.91
N VAL A 81 -4.67 -9.21 -10.33
CA VAL A 81 -4.04 -7.95 -9.89
C VAL A 81 -4.91 -7.33 -8.81
N GLY A 82 -4.33 -7.14 -7.62
CA GLY A 82 -5.09 -6.79 -6.41
C GLY A 82 -4.82 -5.40 -5.85
N TYR A 83 -5.86 -4.74 -5.37
CA TYR A 83 -5.77 -3.62 -4.44
C TYR A 83 -6.42 -4.02 -3.12
N VAL A 84 -5.71 -3.95 -2.00
CA VAL A 84 -6.27 -4.24 -0.67
C VAL A 84 -6.02 -3.05 0.25
N GLY A 85 -7.08 -2.32 0.61
CA GLY A 85 -6.94 -1.17 1.49
C GLY A 85 -8.15 -0.24 1.52
N SER A 86 -8.01 0.88 2.22
CA SER A 86 -9.03 1.94 2.15
C SER A 86 -9.03 2.55 0.76
N LEU A 87 -10.20 2.70 0.14
CA LEU A 87 -10.32 3.35 -1.18
C LEU A 87 -10.28 4.88 -1.12
N VAL A 88 -10.43 5.43 0.09
CA VAL A 88 -10.47 6.88 0.32
C VAL A 88 -9.78 7.23 1.63
N THR A 89 -9.18 8.43 1.71
CA THR A 89 -8.74 9.05 2.96
C THR A 89 -9.55 10.29 3.26
N ARG A 90 -9.93 10.47 4.54
CA ARG A 90 -10.80 11.58 5.01
C ARG A 90 -12.10 11.73 4.23
N ASN A 91 -12.55 10.65 3.58
CA ASN A 91 -13.74 10.61 2.72
C ASN A 91 -13.72 11.54 1.50
N THR A 92 -12.56 12.10 1.13
CA THR A 92 -12.45 13.05 0.02
C THR A 92 -11.28 12.77 -0.94
N ILE A 93 -10.22 12.12 -0.46
CA ILE A 93 -9.01 11.89 -1.26
C ILE A 93 -9.01 10.43 -1.75
N GLU A 94 -9.12 10.26 -3.06
CA GLU A 94 -9.11 8.96 -3.73
C GLU A 94 -7.72 8.31 -3.71
N LYS A 95 -7.66 7.00 -3.93
CA LYS A 95 -6.44 6.18 -3.80
C LYS A 95 -5.96 5.56 -5.11
N GLY A 96 -6.08 6.29 -6.23
CA GLY A 96 -5.66 5.80 -7.54
C GLY A 96 -6.60 4.75 -8.15
N ILE A 97 -7.80 4.58 -7.58
CA ILE A 97 -8.78 3.59 -8.03
C ILE A 97 -9.39 3.94 -9.39
N PRO A 98 -9.71 5.22 -9.72
CA PRO A 98 -10.15 5.59 -11.07
C PRO A 98 -9.13 5.19 -12.15
N GLU A 99 -7.86 5.49 -11.92
CA GLU A 99 -6.75 5.18 -12.83
C GLU A 99 -6.58 3.67 -12.99
N LEU A 100 -6.74 2.90 -11.90
CA LEU A 100 -6.72 1.45 -11.95
C LEU A 100 -7.88 0.88 -12.78
N ILE A 101 -9.08 1.43 -12.64
CA ILE A 101 -10.26 1.02 -13.42
C ILE A 101 -10.02 1.29 -14.91
N GLU A 102 -9.55 2.48 -15.25
CA GLU A 102 -9.24 2.85 -16.64
C GLU A 102 -8.12 1.98 -17.21
N ALA A 103 -7.09 1.66 -16.41
CA ALA A 103 -6.04 0.72 -16.81
C ALA A 103 -6.60 -0.66 -17.15
N PHE A 104 -7.61 -1.17 -16.43
CA PHE A 104 -8.27 -2.44 -16.78
C PHE A 104 -9.06 -2.36 -18.09
N SER A 105 -9.60 -1.18 -18.46
CA SER A 105 -10.19 -0.97 -19.78
C SER A 105 -9.14 -1.16 -20.88
N LEU A 106 -7.97 -0.52 -20.71
CA LEU A 106 -6.87 -0.61 -21.67
C LEU A 106 -6.32 -2.04 -21.76
N LEU A 107 -6.19 -2.75 -20.64
CA LEU A 107 -5.75 -4.15 -20.62
C LEU A 107 -6.74 -5.06 -21.34
N LYS A 108 -8.05 -4.84 -21.15
CA LYS A 108 -9.12 -5.53 -21.87
C LYS A 108 -9.04 -5.29 -23.38
N GLU A 109 -8.87 -4.04 -23.80
CA GLU A 109 -8.72 -3.67 -25.23
C GLU A 109 -7.50 -4.33 -25.88
N ARG A 110 -6.41 -4.50 -25.13
CA ARG A 110 -5.20 -5.21 -25.56
C ARG A 110 -5.35 -6.73 -25.60
N GLY A 111 -6.43 -7.28 -25.04
CA GLY A 111 -6.65 -8.72 -24.93
C GLY A 111 -5.77 -9.42 -23.87
N GLU A 112 -5.29 -8.67 -22.87
CA GLU A 112 -4.49 -9.22 -21.76
C GLU A 112 -5.36 -10.10 -20.85
N ILE A 113 -4.87 -11.28 -20.49
CA ILE A 113 -5.61 -12.25 -19.65
C ILE A 113 -5.36 -11.94 -18.18
N VAL A 114 -6.08 -10.94 -17.66
CA VAL A 114 -5.92 -10.42 -16.30
C VAL A 114 -7.27 -10.19 -15.62
N PHE A 115 -7.29 -10.37 -14.30
CA PHE A 115 -8.45 -10.13 -13.45
C PHE A 115 -8.10 -9.16 -12.32
N GLY A 116 -8.82 -8.06 -12.23
CA GLY A 116 -8.68 -7.08 -11.17
C GLY A 116 -9.52 -7.41 -9.94
N TRP A 117 -8.93 -7.25 -8.76
CA TRP A 117 -9.65 -7.44 -7.51
C TRP A 117 -9.38 -6.31 -6.52
N ILE A 118 -10.39 -5.47 -6.30
CA ILE A 118 -10.32 -4.31 -5.42
C ILE A 118 -11.07 -4.62 -4.13
N VAL A 119 -10.33 -4.67 -3.02
CA VAL A 119 -10.83 -5.05 -1.69
C VAL A 119 -10.73 -3.85 -0.74
N GLY A 120 -11.89 -3.37 -0.29
CA GLY A 120 -11.99 -2.42 0.80
C GLY A 120 -12.90 -1.21 0.53
N GLY A 121 -12.63 -0.12 1.25
CA GLY A 121 -13.44 1.12 1.21
C GLY A 121 -14.85 1.00 1.82
N PRO A 122 -15.54 2.14 2.01
CA PRO A 122 -16.95 2.15 2.35
C PRO A 122 -17.81 1.85 1.12
N GLU A 123 -18.98 1.22 1.30
CA GLU A 123 -19.85 0.76 0.20
C GLU A 123 -20.20 1.87 -0.80
N ARG A 124 -20.38 3.12 -0.34
CA ARG A 124 -20.65 4.27 -1.23
C ARG A 124 -19.56 4.52 -2.28
N TRP A 125 -18.30 4.24 -1.96
CA TRP A 125 -17.18 4.42 -2.89
C TRP A 125 -17.13 3.26 -3.87
N ILE A 126 -17.42 2.05 -3.39
CA ILE A 126 -17.55 0.88 -4.25
C ILE A 126 -18.66 1.09 -5.29
N GLU A 127 -19.83 1.58 -4.88
CA GLU A 127 -20.94 1.91 -5.78
C GLU A 127 -20.51 2.92 -6.86
N ARG A 128 -19.78 3.96 -6.47
CA ARG A 128 -19.24 4.96 -7.40
C ARG A 128 -18.27 4.33 -8.40
N TYR A 129 -17.36 3.48 -7.92
CA TYR A 129 -16.37 2.82 -8.77
C TYR A 129 -16.97 1.74 -9.66
N ARG A 130 -18.02 1.04 -9.23
CA ARG A 130 -18.79 0.14 -10.10
C ARG A 130 -19.44 0.90 -11.25
N LYS A 131 -19.96 2.11 -11.02
CA LYS A 131 -20.52 2.96 -12.09
C LYS A 131 -19.44 3.40 -13.08
N LEU A 132 -18.27 3.79 -12.59
CA LEU A 132 -17.12 4.14 -13.43
C LEU A 132 -16.63 2.93 -14.25
N ALA A 133 -16.50 1.76 -13.62
CA ALA A 133 -16.11 0.54 -14.33
C ALA A 133 -17.09 0.19 -15.45
N ARG A 134 -18.40 0.35 -15.22
CA ARG A 134 -19.42 0.14 -16.26
C ARG A 134 -19.33 1.13 -17.42
N SER A 135 -18.87 2.38 -17.21
CA SER A 135 -18.66 3.31 -18.33
C SER A 135 -17.46 2.96 -19.20
N PHE A 136 -16.62 2.02 -18.74
CA PHE A 136 -15.51 1.42 -19.49
C PHE A 136 -15.83 -0.02 -19.95
N ASP A 137 -17.10 -0.41 -19.96
CA ASP A 137 -17.54 -1.77 -20.31
C ASP A 137 -16.91 -2.90 -19.46
N LEU A 138 -16.45 -2.60 -18.24
CA LEU A 138 -15.98 -3.58 -17.26
C LEU A 138 -17.19 -4.07 -16.44
N THR A 139 -17.68 -5.26 -16.77
CA THR A 139 -18.97 -5.77 -16.27
C THR A 139 -18.83 -6.77 -15.11
N GLY A 140 -17.60 -7.04 -14.67
CA GLY A 140 -17.30 -7.94 -13.55
C GLY A 140 -16.46 -9.15 -13.94
N ALA A 141 -16.34 -9.43 -15.24
CA ALA A 141 -15.46 -10.46 -15.77
C ALA A 141 -13.98 -10.07 -15.68
N GLU A 142 -13.69 -8.76 -15.77
CA GLU A 142 -12.33 -8.22 -15.75
C GLU A 142 -11.95 -7.58 -14.42
N LEU A 143 -12.94 -7.08 -13.65
CA LEU A 143 -12.70 -6.33 -12.43
C LEU A 143 -13.82 -6.55 -11.40
N ARG A 144 -13.46 -6.99 -10.19
CA ARG A 144 -14.40 -7.21 -9.08
C ARG A 144 -14.07 -6.34 -7.88
N PHE A 145 -15.11 -5.74 -7.30
CA PHE A 145 -15.04 -5.00 -6.05
C PHE A 145 -15.59 -5.81 -4.88
N MET A 146 -14.86 -5.85 -3.77
CA MET A 146 -15.27 -6.45 -2.51
C MET A 146 -15.20 -5.41 -1.40
N SER A 147 -16.20 -5.44 -0.51
CA SER A 147 -16.23 -4.57 0.67
C SER A 147 -15.09 -4.89 1.63
N ARG A 148 -14.95 -4.07 2.68
CA ARG A 148 -13.91 -4.26 3.70
C ARG A 148 -13.97 -5.66 4.31
N VAL A 149 -12.84 -6.35 4.31
CA VAL A 149 -12.62 -7.61 5.04
C VAL A 149 -12.06 -7.34 6.44
N PRO A 150 -12.25 -8.26 7.40
CA PRO A 150 -11.58 -8.21 8.69
C PRO A 150 -10.06 -8.07 8.54
N ALA A 151 -9.42 -7.38 9.50
CA ALA A 151 -7.96 -7.20 9.48
C ALA A 151 -7.19 -8.54 9.47
N ALA A 152 -7.75 -9.58 10.08
CA ALA A 152 -7.20 -10.94 10.07
C ALA A 152 -7.22 -11.61 8.68
N ASP A 153 -8.09 -11.16 7.78
CA ASP A 153 -8.24 -11.72 6.43
C ASP A 153 -7.43 -10.99 5.36
N VAL A 154 -6.88 -9.82 5.69
CA VAL A 154 -6.01 -9.05 4.78
C VAL A 154 -4.82 -9.87 4.24
N PRO A 155 -4.09 -10.66 5.05
CA PRO A 155 -3.02 -11.53 4.55
C PRO A 155 -3.52 -12.56 3.53
N ALA A 156 -4.70 -13.16 3.77
CA ALA A 156 -5.30 -14.11 2.84
C ALA A 156 -5.77 -13.43 1.54
N ALA A 157 -6.30 -12.21 1.62
CA ALA A 157 -6.65 -11.43 0.43
C ALA A 157 -5.40 -11.08 -0.39
N LEU A 158 -4.34 -10.58 0.26
CA LEU A 158 -3.07 -10.28 -0.43
C LEU A 158 -2.47 -11.53 -1.09
N SER A 159 -2.53 -12.69 -0.42
CA SER A 159 -2.02 -13.96 -0.96
C SER A 159 -2.75 -14.43 -2.22
N ALA A 160 -3.98 -13.99 -2.46
CA ALA A 160 -4.74 -14.36 -3.64
C ALA A 160 -4.26 -13.65 -4.92
N CYS A 161 -3.58 -12.50 -4.75
CA CYS A 161 -3.11 -11.63 -5.83
C CYS A 161 -1.73 -12.03 -6.35
N CYS A 162 -1.40 -11.60 -7.56
CA CYS A 162 -0.05 -11.62 -8.12
C CYS A 162 0.79 -10.57 -7.37
N ASP A 163 1.85 -11.02 -6.71
CA ASP A 163 2.55 -10.23 -5.70
C ASP A 163 3.86 -9.63 -6.23
N ALA A 164 4.14 -8.36 -5.91
CA ALA A 164 5.33 -7.59 -6.25
C ALA A 164 5.75 -6.73 -5.03
N VAL A 165 6.88 -7.01 -4.36
CA VAL A 165 7.30 -6.23 -3.17
C VAL A 165 8.82 -6.09 -3.06
N ASP A 166 9.32 -4.92 -3.48
CA ASP A 166 10.43 -4.06 -3.03
C ASP A 166 10.79 -3.09 -4.19
N GLU A 167 11.56 -2.00 -4.00
CA GLU A 167 11.90 -1.07 -5.11
C GLU A 167 12.61 -1.72 -6.30
N ARG A 168 13.16 -2.94 -6.12
CA ARG A 168 13.84 -3.74 -7.14
C ARG A 168 12.94 -4.83 -7.72
N SER A 169 11.68 -4.86 -7.29
CA SER A 169 10.72 -5.91 -7.61
C SER A 169 9.28 -5.37 -7.56
N VAL A 170 9.14 -4.06 -7.78
CA VAL A 170 7.90 -3.34 -8.09
C VAL A 170 8.10 -2.61 -9.39
N THR A 171 7.05 -2.55 -10.19
CA THR A 171 7.01 -1.71 -11.38
C THR A 171 6.31 -0.41 -11.00
N PHE A 172 6.94 0.72 -11.29
CA PHE A 172 6.37 2.04 -11.03
C PHE A 172 5.57 2.53 -12.23
N CYS A 173 4.48 3.24 -11.97
CA CYS A 173 3.73 3.99 -12.96
C CYS A 173 3.66 5.47 -12.59
N GLN A 174 3.40 6.32 -13.57
CA GLN A 174 3.21 7.75 -13.36
C GLN A 174 1.91 8.01 -12.56
N PRO A 175 1.95 8.82 -11.49
CA PRO A 175 0.74 9.16 -10.73
C PRO A 175 -0.30 9.86 -11.61
N GLY A 176 -1.54 9.36 -11.60
CA GLY A 176 -2.64 9.95 -12.36
C GLY A 176 -2.70 9.54 -13.84
N ASP A 177 -1.91 8.54 -14.26
CA ASP A 177 -1.81 8.09 -15.65
C ASP A 177 -2.21 6.59 -15.77
N ALA A 178 -3.40 6.35 -16.33
CA ALA A 178 -3.93 5.01 -16.52
C ALA A 178 -3.16 4.17 -17.55
N GLN A 179 -2.61 4.81 -18.58
CA GLN A 179 -1.82 4.15 -19.61
C GLN A 179 -0.48 3.67 -19.01
N SER A 180 0.20 4.52 -18.27
CA SER A 180 1.41 4.15 -17.53
C SER A 180 1.13 3.04 -16.52
N MET A 181 -0.05 3.04 -15.88
CA MET A 181 -0.46 1.97 -14.97
C MET A 181 -0.72 0.64 -15.68
N ALA A 182 -1.40 0.65 -16.83
CA ALA A 182 -1.62 -0.54 -17.64
C ALA A 182 -0.29 -1.15 -18.12
N ASP A 183 0.63 -0.31 -18.57
CA ASP A 183 1.96 -0.73 -19.03
C ASP A 183 2.76 -1.37 -17.89
N ALA A 184 2.73 -0.77 -16.70
CA ALA A 184 3.38 -1.30 -15.51
C ALA A 184 2.78 -2.64 -15.06
N ILE A 185 1.45 -2.83 -15.18
CA ILE A 185 0.79 -4.10 -14.89
C ILE A 185 1.26 -5.19 -15.86
N THR A 186 1.25 -4.91 -17.17
CA THR A 186 1.73 -5.86 -18.20
C THR A 186 3.19 -6.24 -17.96
N GLU A 187 4.06 -5.28 -17.63
CA GLU A 187 5.47 -5.54 -17.31
C GLU A 187 5.61 -6.43 -16.07
N ALA A 188 4.95 -6.07 -14.96
CA ALA A 188 5.01 -6.82 -13.71
C ALA A 188 4.55 -8.28 -13.85
N LEU A 189 3.60 -8.54 -14.75
CA LEU A 189 3.09 -9.89 -15.02
C LEU A 189 4.05 -10.76 -15.85
N LYS A 190 4.90 -10.16 -16.68
CA LYS A 190 5.89 -10.89 -17.49
C LYS A 190 7.06 -11.42 -16.66
N GLU A 191 7.41 -10.73 -15.59
CA GLU A 191 8.64 -11.03 -14.82
C GLU A 191 8.54 -12.27 -13.91
N GLY A 192 7.35 -12.84 -13.71
CA GLY A 192 7.18 -14.05 -12.91
C GLY A 192 7.65 -13.93 -11.44
N ALA A 193 7.55 -15.03 -10.69
CA ALA A 193 7.93 -15.08 -9.28
C ALA A 193 9.25 -15.86 -9.08
N ASP A 194 10.37 -15.16 -9.19
CA ASP A 194 11.72 -15.70 -8.91
C ASP A 194 11.94 -16.00 -7.41
N ALA A 195 12.70 -17.06 -7.10
CA ALA A 195 13.08 -17.47 -5.75
C ALA A 195 13.86 -16.37 -5.03
N ASP A 196 14.76 -15.67 -5.72
CA ASP A 196 15.52 -14.54 -5.16
C ASP A 196 14.61 -13.39 -4.70
N ARG A 197 13.49 -13.18 -5.39
CA ARG A 197 12.48 -12.17 -5.05
C ARG A 197 11.79 -12.52 -3.73
N ARG A 198 11.54 -13.80 -3.45
CA ARG A 198 10.89 -14.24 -2.20
C ARG A 198 11.78 -14.07 -0.98
N THR A 199 13.07 -14.38 -1.12
CA THR A 199 14.05 -14.22 -0.04
C THR A 199 14.21 -12.74 0.33
N ARG A 200 14.39 -11.86 -0.67
CA ARG A 200 14.48 -10.41 -0.45
C ARG A 200 13.24 -9.83 0.25
N ARG A 201 12.04 -10.31 -0.10
CA ARG A 201 10.79 -9.93 0.58
C ARG A 201 10.78 -10.30 2.05
N ALA A 202 11.20 -11.52 2.38
CA ALA A 202 11.23 -11.97 3.77
C ALA A 202 12.20 -11.12 4.61
N ASP A 203 13.36 -10.78 4.06
CA ASP A 203 14.34 -9.92 4.72
C ASP A 203 13.82 -8.49 4.89
N LEU A 204 13.15 -7.94 3.87
CA LEU A 204 12.55 -6.61 3.94
C LEU A 204 11.41 -6.55 4.97
N ALA A 205 10.53 -7.55 4.98
CA ALA A 205 9.46 -7.66 5.97
C ALA A 205 10.03 -7.75 7.39
N ARG A 206 11.10 -8.52 7.59
CA ARG A 206 11.85 -8.56 8.86
C ARG A 206 12.41 -7.20 9.23
N TRP A 207 13.03 -6.49 8.30
CA TRP A 207 13.54 -5.14 8.53
C TRP A 207 12.44 -4.19 9.02
N TYR A 208 11.27 -4.21 8.39
CA TYR A 208 10.12 -3.38 8.76
C TYR A 208 9.27 -3.96 9.89
N SER A 209 9.64 -5.08 10.51
CA SER A 209 8.86 -5.62 11.64
C SER A 209 8.74 -4.60 12.78
N TRP A 210 7.62 -4.64 13.51
CA TRP A 210 7.42 -3.77 14.68
C TRP A 210 8.58 -3.84 15.68
N GLU A 211 9.10 -5.04 15.94
CA GLU A 211 10.21 -5.25 16.86
C GLU A 211 11.50 -4.58 16.36
N ASN A 212 11.89 -4.81 15.10
CA ASN A 212 13.11 -4.22 14.55
C ASN A 212 12.99 -2.70 14.38
N ARG A 213 11.80 -2.21 13.99
CA ARG A 213 11.50 -0.78 13.95
C ARG A 213 11.63 -0.15 15.32
N MET A 214 11.01 -0.75 16.34
CA MET A 214 11.07 -0.22 17.70
C MET A 214 12.51 -0.22 18.23
N ARG A 215 13.30 -1.27 17.94
CA ARG A 215 14.72 -1.30 18.29
C ARG A 215 15.49 -0.11 17.70
N ARG A 216 15.34 0.17 16.40
CA ARG A 216 15.97 1.34 15.75
C ARG A 216 15.54 2.67 16.38
N ILE A 217 14.26 2.82 16.70
CA ILE A 217 13.75 4.01 17.38
C ILE A 217 14.37 4.14 18.78
N LEU A 218 14.47 3.05 19.56
CA LEU A 218 15.08 3.09 20.90
C LEU A 218 16.57 3.38 20.85
N ASP A 219 17.30 2.71 19.96
CA ASP A 219 18.74 2.93 19.77
C ASP A 219 19.03 4.39 19.44
N SER A 220 18.16 5.01 18.63
CA SER A 220 18.27 6.43 18.29
C SER A 220 18.18 7.35 19.51
N VAL A 221 17.52 6.97 20.60
CA VAL A 221 17.35 7.79 21.82
C VAL A 221 18.59 7.69 22.72
N THR A 222 19.34 6.60 22.64
CA THR A 222 20.49 6.31 23.51
C THR A 222 21.82 6.90 23.04
N VAL A 223 21.83 7.56 21.87
CA VAL A 223 22.97 8.30 21.29
C VAL A 223 22.86 9.79 21.62
#